data_AF-A0A519KF36-F1
#
_entry.id   AF-A0A519KF36-F1
#
_cell.length_a   1.000
_cell.length_b   1.000
_cell.length_c   1.000
_cell.angle_alpha   90.00
_cell.angle_beta   90.00
_cell.angle_gamma   90.00
#
_symmetry.space_group_name_H-M   'P 1'
#
loop_
_entity.id
_entity.type
_entity.pdbx_description
1 polymer ?
#
loop_
_entity_poly.entity_id
_entity_poly.type
_entity_poly.pdbx_seq_one_letter_code
_entity_poly.pdbx_strand_id
1 'polypeptide(L)'
;MRVFFSLFIVVHGLMHLRGSARAFLAVNGDHPRISSAKGVLWTFVAVLFFITAAMVLRSLQYWWIFSTVAIVCSQYLIIDDWKISKSGTLVNIVILAISVIVFLSFRKIRL
;
A
#
# COMPACT_ATOMS: atom_id res chain seq x y z
N MET A 1 -4.08 -19.27 2.64
CA MET A 1 -4.03 -17.94 3.31
C MET A 1 -3.04 -16.97 2.67
N ARG A 2 -1.75 -17.32 2.48
CA ARG A 2 -0.75 -16.41 1.87
C ARG A 2 -1.16 -15.87 0.51
N VAL A 3 -1.64 -16.73 -0.40
CA VAL A 3 -2.10 -16.31 -1.74
C VAL A 3 -3.23 -15.28 -1.67
N PHE A 4 -4.26 -15.55 -0.87
CA PHE A 4 -5.39 -14.63 -0.70
C PHE A 4 -4.95 -13.27 -0.12
N PHE A 5 -4.12 -13.28 0.93
CA PHE A 5 -3.60 -12.04 1.51
C PHE A 5 -2.70 -11.27 0.54
N SER A 6 -1.85 -11.95 -0.23
CA SER A 6 -1.04 -11.33 -1.28
C SER A 6 -1.91 -10.74 -2.39
N LEU A 7 -2.96 -11.43 -2.84
CA LEU A 7 -3.92 -10.87 -3.80
C LEU A 7 -4.61 -9.63 -3.24
N PHE A 8 -5.01 -9.65 -1.97
CA PHE A 8 -5.59 -8.48 -1.29
C PHE A 8 -4.63 -7.28 -1.28
N ILE A 9 -3.36 -7.50 -0.95
CA ILE A 9 -2.33 -6.45 -1.01
C ILE A 9 -2.11 -5.95 -2.45
N VAL A 10 -2.05 -6.86 -3.43
CA VAL A 10 -1.86 -6.49 -4.85
C VAL A 10 -3.02 -5.63 -5.35
N VAL A 11 -4.27 -6.01 -5.04
CA VAL A 11 -5.44 -5.21 -5.42
C VAL A 11 -5.33 -3.80 -4.83
N HIS A 12 -4.92 -3.67 -3.57
CA HIS A 12 -4.70 -2.36 -2.97
C HIS A 12 -3.58 -1.57 -3.67
N GLY A 13 -2.43 -2.20 -3.94
CA GLY A 13 -1.33 -1.59 -4.69
C GLY A 13 -1.75 -1.11 -6.09
N LEU A 14 -2.59 -1.88 -6.78
CA LEU A 14 -3.17 -1.48 -8.07
C LEU A 14 -4.09 -0.26 -7.94
N MET A 15 -4.81 -0.09 -6.83
CA MET A 15 -5.60 1.11 -6.58
C MET A 15 -4.72 2.36 -6.45
N HIS A 16 -3.50 2.23 -5.89
CA HIS A 16 -2.54 3.34 -5.83
C HIS A 16 -2.04 3.79 -7.20
N LEU A 17 -1.95 2.88 -8.18
CA LEU A 17 -1.61 3.25 -9.56
C LEU A 17 -2.64 4.19 -10.21
N ARG A 18 -3.90 4.19 -9.75
CA ARG A 18 -4.92 5.15 -10.22
C ARG A 18 -4.60 6.58 -9.76
N GLY A 19 -4.08 6.74 -8.55
CA GLY A 19 -3.61 8.04 -8.04
C GLY A 19 -2.38 8.54 -8.80
N SER A 20 -1.45 7.63 -9.13
CA SER A 20 -0.32 7.92 -10.02
C SER A 20 -0.76 8.34 -11.42
N ALA A 21 -1.71 7.61 -12.03
CA ALA A 21 -2.29 7.96 -13.31
C ALA A 21 -2.92 9.37 -13.31
N ARG A 22 -3.65 9.74 -12.26
CA ARG A 22 -4.23 11.10 -12.10
C ARG A 22 -3.17 12.22 -11.99
N ALA A 23 -1.94 11.89 -11.60
CA ALA A 23 -0.85 12.85 -11.48
C ALA A 23 -0.05 13.01 -12.78
N PHE A 24 0.15 11.92 -13.53
CA PHE A 24 1.00 11.91 -14.73
C PHE A 24 0.24 11.90 -16.06
N LEU A 25 -0.98 11.39 -16.07
CA LEU A 25 -1.84 11.36 -17.25
C LEU A 25 -2.84 12.52 -17.13
N ALA A 26 -2.70 13.50 -18.02
CA ALA A 26 -3.73 14.51 -18.23
C ALA A 26 -4.93 13.82 -18.90
N VAL A 27 -6.00 13.58 -18.14
CA VAL A 27 -7.25 13.07 -18.69
C VAL A 27 -8.12 14.27 -19.07
N ASN A 28 -8.43 14.42 -20.36
CA ASN A 28 -9.37 15.40 -20.91
C ASN A 28 -8.98 16.89 -20.83
N GLY A 29 -7.67 17.22 -20.90
CA GLY A 29 -7.24 18.63 -20.93
C GLY A 29 -7.38 19.38 -19.59
N ASP A 30 -7.90 18.72 -18.55
CA ASP A 30 -7.87 19.22 -17.18
C ASP A 30 -6.43 19.20 -16.65
N HIS A 31 -6.02 20.27 -15.97
CA HIS A 31 -4.77 20.28 -15.23
C HIS A 31 -4.76 19.15 -14.17
N PRO A 32 -3.63 18.43 -14.00
CA PRO A 32 -3.53 17.37 -13.00
C PRO A 32 -3.90 17.90 -11.62
N ARG A 33 -4.91 17.30 -10.98
CA ARG A 33 -5.36 17.67 -9.63
C ARG A 33 -4.39 17.20 -8.54
N ILE A 34 -3.38 16.42 -8.92
CA ILE A 34 -2.34 15.85 -8.06
C ILE A 34 -0.99 16.30 -8.64
N SER A 35 -0.09 16.78 -7.79
CA SER A 35 1.25 17.19 -8.23
C SER A 35 2.10 15.99 -8.63
N SER A 36 3.08 16.20 -9.52
CA SER A 36 3.99 15.15 -9.98
C SER A 36 4.74 14.46 -8.82
N ALA A 37 5.14 15.22 -7.80
CA ALA A 37 5.78 14.67 -6.61
C ALA A 37 4.87 13.69 -5.85
N LYS A 38 3.59 14.03 -5.69
CA LYS A 38 2.59 13.13 -5.12
C LYS A 38 2.36 11.92 -6.03
N GLY A 39 2.36 12.11 -7.36
CA GLY A 39 2.32 11.01 -8.32
C GLY A 39 3.44 9.99 -8.13
N VAL A 40 4.67 10.45 -7.91
CA VAL A 40 5.82 9.57 -7.60
C VAL A 40 5.55 8.81 -6.29
N LEU A 41 5.03 9.50 -5.27
CA LEU A 41 4.70 8.87 -3.98
C LEU A 41 3.60 7.80 -4.13
N TRP A 42 2.57 8.03 -4.94
CA TRP A 42 1.55 7.03 -5.28
C TRP A 42 2.18 5.78 -5.93
N THR A 43 3.08 5.96 -6.90
CA THR A 43 3.81 4.85 -7.52
C THR A 43 4.70 4.11 -6.52
N PHE A 44 5.42 4.84 -5.68
CA PHE A 44 6.30 4.27 -4.66
C PHE A 44 5.50 3.38 -3.68
N VAL A 45 4.34 3.85 -3.22
CA VAL A 45 3.45 3.07 -2.35
C VAL A 45 2.94 1.80 -3.04
N ALA A 46 2.55 1.88 -4.32
CA ALA A 46 2.15 0.70 -5.09
C ALA A 46 3.28 -0.34 -5.17
N VAL A 47 4.50 0.10 -5.46
CA VAL A 47 5.69 -0.77 -5.50
C VAL A 47 5.96 -1.42 -4.15
N LEU A 48 5.87 -0.66 -3.04
CA LEU A 48 6.03 -1.23 -1.70
C LEU A 48 4.99 -2.31 -1.39
N PHE A 49 3.73 -2.11 -1.80
CA PHE A 49 2.70 -3.15 -1.66
C PHE A 49 3.00 -4.38 -2.52
N PHE A 50 3.48 -4.22 -3.75
CA PHE A 50 3.88 -5.36 -4.59
C PHE A 50 5.08 -6.13 -4.03
N ILE A 51 6.09 -5.42 -3.51
CA ILE A 51 7.22 -6.04 -2.79
C ILE A 51 6.69 -6.81 -1.58
N THR A 52 5.83 -6.19 -0.77
CA THR A 52 5.21 -6.83 0.40
C THR A 52 4.46 -8.10 0.01
N ALA A 53 3.61 -8.05 -1.03
CA ALA A 53 2.86 -9.20 -1.52
C ALA A 53 3.77 -10.34 -2.00
N ALA A 54 4.85 -10.02 -2.72
CA ALA A 54 5.84 -10.99 -3.19
C ALA A 54 6.60 -11.64 -2.02
N MET A 55 6.96 -10.86 -1.00
CA MET A 55 7.60 -11.37 0.21
C MET A 55 6.67 -12.29 1.00
N VAL A 56 5.37 -11.95 1.11
CA VAL A 56 4.35 -12.80 1.73
C VAL A 56 4.20 -14.13 0.98
N LEU A 57 4.15 -14.11 -0.36
CA LEU A 57 4.08 -15.33 -1.18
C LEU A 57 5.31 -16.23 -0.96
N ARG A 58 6.50 -15.62 -0.88
CA ARG A 58 7.78 -16.32 -0.64
C ARG A 58 8.04 -16.63 0.84
N SER A 59 7.12 -16.28 1.73
CA SER A 59 7.21 -16.56 3.17
C SER A 59 8.42 -15.89 3.85
N LEU A 60 8.88 -14.76 3.31
CA LEU A 60 10.04 -14.03 3.84
C LEU A 60 9.67 -13.28 5.11
N GLN A 61 10.36 -13.56 6.22
CA GLN A 61 9.94 -13.14 7.57
C GLN A 61 9.87 -11.62 7.80
N TYR A 62 10.60 -10.82 7.03
CA TYR A 62 10.70 -9.36 7.21
C TYR A 62 9.69 -8.54 6.39
N TRP A 63 8.69 -9.18 5.78
CA TRP A 63 7.68 -8.50 4.95
C TRP A 63 6.90 -7.41 5.71
N TRP A 64 6.76 -7.55 7.03
CA TRP A 64 6.04 -6.60 7.88
C TRP A 64 6.68 -5.20 7.85
N ILE A 65 8.01 -5.10 7.69
CA ILE A 65 8.73 -3.82 7.60
C ILE A 65 8.26 -3.04 6.38
N PHE A 66 8.28 -3.69 5.20
CA PHE A 66 7.84 -3.09 3.94
C PHE A 66 6.35 -2.71 4.00
N SER A 67 5.52 -3.57 4.60
CA SER A 67 4.09 -3.29 4.77
C SER A 67 3.84 -2.05 5.62
N THR A 68 4.60 -1.85 6.71
CA THR A 68 4.44 -0.71 7.61
C THR A 68 4.77 0.59 6.89
N VAL A 69 5.90 0.63 6.16
CA VAL A 69 6.27 1.81 5.36
C VAL A 69 5.20 2.09 4.30
N ALA A 70 4.72 1.05 3.61
CA ALA A 70 3.65 1.18 2.61
C ALA A 70 2.37 1.77 3.22
N ILE A 71 1.93 1.28 4.37
CA ILE A 71 0.71 1.74 5.06
C ILE A 71 0.83 3.20 5.50
N VAL A 72 1.97 3.61 6.07
CA VAL A 72 2.17 5.00 6.52
C VAL A 72 2.10 5.97 5.34
N CYS A 73 2.85 5.69 4.27
CA CYS A 73 2.82 6.51 3.06
C CYS A 73 1.44 6.46 2.38
N SER A 74 0.80 5.30 2.34
CA SER A 74 -0.55 5.14 1.81
C SER A 74 -1.57 5.96 2.59
N GLN A 75 -1.50 5.97 3.92
CA GLN A 75 -2.47 6.66 4.75
C GLN A 75 -2.33 8.18 4.59
N TYR A 76 -1.09 8.68 4.47
CA TYR A 76 -0.83 10.08 4.10
C TYR A 76 -1.53 10.45 2.78
N LEU A 77 -1.35 9.66 1.72
CA LEU A 77 -1.99 9.90 0.41
C LEU A 77 -3.52 9.82 0.47
N ILE A 78 -4.07 8.89 1.26
CA ILE A 78 -5.53 8.75 1.43
C ILE A 78 -6.11 9.96 2.13
N ILE A 79 -5.45 10.50 3.16
CA ILE A 79 -5.90 11.71 3.86
C ILE A 79 -5.85 12.92 2.90
N ASP A 80 -4.79 13.03 2.10
CA ASP A 80 -4.63 14.12 1.13
C ASP A 80 -5.70 14.10 0.03
N ASP A 81 -6.14 12.92 -0.43
CA ASP A 81 -7.20 12.73 -1.45
C ASP A 81 -8.46 12.04 -0.88
N TRP A 82 -8.88 12.44 0.33
CA TRP A 82 -9.90 11.74 1.13
C TRP A 82 -11.21 11.47 0.39
N LYS A 83 -11.73 12.45 -0.37
CA LYS A 83 -13.05 12.35 -1.03
C LYS A 83 -13.14 11.13 -1.94
N ILE A 84 -12.04 10.77 -2.60
CA ILE A 84 -11.98 9.67 -3.58
C ILE A 84 -11.37 8.41 -2.95
N SER A 85 -10.40 8.58 -2.04
CA SER A 85 -9.52 7.49 -1.61
C SER A 85 -9.82 6.89 -0.23
N LYS A 86 -10.78 7.44 0.53
CA LYS A 86 -11.08 7.04 1.93
C LYS A 86 -11.30 5.55 2.17
N SER A 87 -11.84 4.80 1.20
CA SER A 87 -12.06 3.35 1.34
C SER A 87 -10.74 2.59 1.49
N GLY A 88 -9.62 3.15 1.04
CA GLY A 88 -8.28 2.59 1.23
C GLY A 88 -7.88 2.49 2.70
N THR A 89 -8.43 3.31 3.61
CA THR A 89 -8.08 3.23 5.04
C THR A 89 -8.52 1.90 5.66
N LEU A 90 -9.69 1.37 5.28
CA LEU A 90 -10.12 0.05 5.73
C LEU A 90 -9.14 -1.04 5.29
N VAL A 91 -8.65 -0.93 4.05
CA VAL A 91 -7.66 -1.88 3.51
C VAL A 91 -6.34 -1.78 4.29
N ASN A 92 -5.86 -0.57 4.57
CA ASN A 92 -4.68 -0.35 5.41
C ASN A 92 -4.82 -0.94 6.81
N ILE A 93 -6.00 -0.81 7.44
CA ILE A 93 -6.26 -1.39 8.77
C ILE A 93 -6.15 -2.91 8.72
N VAL A 94 -6.72 -3.56 7.70
CA VAL A 94 -6.64 -5.02 7.56
C VAL A 94 -5.19 -5.49 7.36
N ILE A 95 -4.43 -4.81 6.50
CA ILE A 95 -3.00 -5.14 6.29
C ILE A 95 -2.24 -4.94 7.60
N LEU A 96 -2.44 -3.81 8.29
CA LEU A 96 -1.78 -3.49 9.55
C LEU A 96 -2.04 -4.54 10.63
N ALA A 97 -3.29 -4.97 10.81
CA ALA A 97 -3.65 -5.98 11.79
C ALA A 97 -2.88 -7.29 11.57
N ILE A 98 -2.79 -7.74 10.31
CA ILE A 98 -2.05 -8.96 9.95
C ILE A 98 -0.54 -8.76 10.15
N SER A 99 0.00 -7.58 9.79
CA SER A 99 1.41 -7.24 10.02
C SER A 99 1.79 -7.27 11.51
N VAL A 100 0.92 -6.74 12.38
CA VAL A 100 1.13 -6.76 13.84
C VAL A 100 1.14 -8.19 14.39
N ILE A 101 0.18 -9.03 13.97
CA ILE A 101 0.13 -10.45 14.41
C ILE A 101 1.43 -11.19 14.07
N VAL A 102 1.95 -10.98 12.86
CA VAL A 102 3.20 -11.62 12.43
C VAL A 102 4.42 -11.06 13.15
N PHE A 103 4.49 -9.73 13.34
CA PHE A 103 5.56 -9.11 14.12
C PHE A 103 5.64 -9.66 15.55
N LEU A 104 4.49 -9.79 16.23
CA LEU A 104 4.42 -10.32 17.59
C LEU A 104 4.84 -11.79 17.64
N SER A 105 4.42 -12.58 16.65
CA SER A 105 4.80 -14.00 16.53
C SER A 105 6.30 -14.17 16.31
N PHE A 106 6.91 -13.30 15.50
CA PHE A 106 8.35 -13.27 15.25
C PHE A 106 9.16 -12.95 16.50
N ARG A 107 8.68 -12.00 17.33
CA ARG A 107 9.33 -11.64 18.60
C ARG A 107 9.29 -12.80 19.61
N LYS A 108 8.17 -13.54 19.68
CA LYS A 108 8.01 -14.67 20.61
C LYS A 108 8.95 -15.85 20.33
N ILE A 109 9.38 -16.03 19.08
CA ILE A 109 10.33 -17.11 18.69
C ILE A 109 11.78 -16.77 19.08
N ARG A 110 12.09 -15.49 19.32
CA ARG A 110 13.46 -15.00 19.56
C ARG A 110 13.79 -14.74 21.05
N LEU A 111 12.84 -14.95 21.96
CA LEU A 111 13.00 -14.85 23.41
C LEU A 111 13.03 -16.25 24.02
#